data_AF-A0A0P7DIN1-F1
#
_entry.id   AF-A0A0P7DIN1-F1
#
_cell.length_a   1.000
_cell.length_b   1.000
_cell.length_c   1.000
_cell.angle_alpha   90.00
_cell.angle_beta   90.00
_cell.angle_gamma   90.00
#
_symmetry.space_group_name_H-M   'P 1'
#
loop_
_entity.id
_entity.type
_entity.pdbx_description
1 polymer ?
#
loop_
_entity_poly.entity_id
_entity_poly.type
_entity_poly.pdbx_seq_one_letter_code
_entity_poly.pdbx_strand_id
1 'polypeptide(L)'
;MLAALLPFPLASAMPYQGEPLSLNFQDVEVRSVLQVLADYAGVNLVASDAVQGSVTLRLEDVPWDQALDLVLRSKGLARRQEGNVLLVAPAAEFAAQSVDAHVGQALDAQLQPLRRELLPIHHAKAAELAELLLASLADDGILNGRGSLSVDERTNTLVVYQPADRLAELRQLVAQLDVPVRQVAIEARIVEANVDYEKSLGVRWGGPLYVENPRPGKDLFVDLGVERVGGSIGLGLLRGDVLLDLELSAMEKSGNGEIISQPKVVTADKETARILKGTEVPYQETSKSGATSVAFREASLSLEVTPQITPDNKVIMTVRVTKDEPDYVNALNNVPPIRKNEVNAKVRVTDGETIVIGGVYSTSQNNVVDKVPFFGDLPYVGRLFRRDALQEKKSELLVFLTPRIMSDQAIAVSR
;
A
#
# COMPACT_ATOMS: atom_id res chain seq x y z
N MET A 1 -32.74 18.39 -23.87
CA MET A 1 -32.62 19.37 -24.97
C MET A 1 -31.84 20.57 -24.44
N LEU A 2 -30.51 20.49 -24.42
CA LEU A 2 -29.58 21.61 -24.23
C LEU A 2 -28.18 21.06 -24.59
N ALA A 3 -27.80 21.22 -25.86
CA ALA A 3 -26.46 20.87 -26.33
C ALA A 3 -25.53 22.05 -26.06
N ALA A 4 -24.51 21.83 -25.24
CA ALA A 4 -23.45 22.78 -24.96
C ALA A 4 -22.62 23.01 -26.23
N LEU A 5 -22.59 24.25 -26.73
CA LEU A 5 -21.64 24.68 -27.74
C LEU A 5 -20.23 24.69 -27.12
N LEU A 6 -19.39 23.74 -27.53
CA LEU A 6 -17.94 23.85 -27.34
C LEU A 6 -17.43 25.02 -28.19
N PRO A 7 -16.57 25.91 -27.66
CA PRO A 7 -15.99 26.99 -28.43
C PRO A 7 -15.02 26.42 -29.47
N PHE A 8 -15.23 26.77 -30.74
CA PHE A 8 -14.24 26.54 -31.79
C PHE A 8 -12.90 27.16 -31.36
N PRO A 9 -11.76 26.43 -31.46
CA PRO A 9 -10.46 27.05 -31.27
C PRO A 9 -10.28 28.14 -32.33
N LEU A 10 -10.08 29.38 -31.91
CA LEU A 10 -9.64 30.46 -32.79
C LEU A 10 -8.31 30.01 -33.40
N ALA A 11 -8.32 29.68 -34.69
CA ALA A 11 -7.11 29.33 -35.41
C ALA A 11 -6.06 30.41 -35.19
N SER A 12 -4.93 30.04 -34.58
CA SER A 12 -3.76 30.89 -34.49
C SER A 12 -3.37 31.34 -35.90
N ALA A 13 -3.49 32.64 -36.18
CA ALA A 13 -3.12 33.20 -37.48
C ALA A 13 -1.62 32.94 -37.69
N MET A 14 -1.29 31.97 -38.56
CA MET A 14 0.08 31.76 -39.00
C MET A 14 0.60 33.07 -39.61
N PRO A 15 1.84 33.50 -39.32
CA PRO A 15 2.40 34.68 -39.94
C PRO A 15 2.43 34.46 -41.46
N TYR A 16 1.89 35.42 -42.21
CA TYR A 16 1.98 35.43 -43.67
C TYR A 16 3.45 35.65 -44.07
N GLN A 17 3.99 34.79 -44.93
CA GLN A 17 5.41 34.73 -45.29
C GLN A 17 5.65 34.93 -46.80
N GLY A 18 4.58 35.12 -47.58
CA GLY A 18 4.70 35.27 -49.03
C GLY A 18 5.42 36.55 -49.45
N GLU A 19 6.08 36.49 -50.62
CA GLU A 19 6.63 37.69 -51.26
C GLU A 19 5.52 38.74 -51.49
N PRO A 20 5.79 40.03 -51.22
CA PRO A 20 4.80 41.08 -51.34
C PRO A 20 4.48 41.36 -52.81
N LEU A 21 3.18 41.44 -53.11
CA LEU A 21 2.68 41.78 -54.43
C LEU A 21 1.73 42.99 -54.38
N SER A 22 1.72 43.73 -55.48
CA SER A 22 0.86 44.88 -55.71
C SER A 22 0.05 44.64 -56.98
N LEU A 23 -1.26 44.45 -56.84
CA LEU A 23 -2.17 44.07 -57.92
C LEU A 23 -3.47 44.86 -57.83
N ASN A 24 -4.03 45.23 -58.97
CA ASN A 24 -5.31 45.93 -59.04
C ASN A 24 -6.23 45.20 -60.03
N PHE A 25 -7.30 44.60 -59.51
CA PHE A 25 -8.33 43.90 -60.26
C PHE A 25 -9.65 44.65 -60.11
N GLN A 26 -10.31 44.95 -61.22
CA GLN A 26 -11.64 45.52 -61.25
C GLN A 26 -12.55 44.58 -62.03
N ASP A 27 -13.54 44.03 -61.34
CA ASP A 27 -14.54 43.11 -61.90
C ASP A 27 -13.94 41.93 -62.69
N VAL A 28 -12.91 41.29 -62.10
CA VAL A 28 -12.22 40.15 -62.72
C VAL A 28 -12.75 38.85 -62.13
N GLU A 29 -12.87 37.81 -62.97
CA GLU A 29 -13.27 36.47 -62.51
C GLU A 29 -12.31 35.93 -61.44
N VAL A 30 -12.87 35.36 -60.38
CA VAL A 30 -12.10 34.80 -59.25
C VAL A 30 -11.06 33.78 -59.71
N ARG A 31 -11.39 32.96 -60.72
CA ARG A 31 -10.48 31.94 -61.26
C ARG A 31 -9.20 32.56 -61.85
N SER A 32 -9.36 33.65 -62.60
CA SER A 32 -8.24 34.38 -63.20
C SER A 32 -7.36 35.04 -62.15
N VAL A 33 -7.97 35.60 -61.09
CA VAL A 33 -7.23 36.16 -59.95
C VAL A 33 -6.44 35.06 -59.22
N LEU A 34 -7.07 33.91 -58.95
CA LEU A 34 -6.42 32.77 -58.30
C LEU A 34 -5.27 32.21 -59.15
N GLN A 35 -5.41 32.17 -60.48
CA GLN A 35 -4.36 31.72 -61.39
C GLN A 35 -3.14 32.65 -61.32
N VAL A 36 -3.35 33.97 -61.39
CA VAL A 36 -2.24 34.94 -61.28
C VAL A 36 -1.52 34.82 -59.93
N LEU A 37 -2.26 34.62 -58.84
CA LEU A 37 -1.67 34.40 -57.52
C LEU A 37 -0.90 33.07 -57.45
N ALA A 38 -1.40 32.01 -58.08
CA ALA A 38 -0.73 30.70 -58.13
C ALA A 38 0.54 30.72 -59.00
N ASP A 39 0.49 31.40 -60.15
CA ASP A 39 1.63 31.59 -61.04
C ASP A 39 2.75 32.39 -60.35
N TYR A 40 2.37 33.41 -59.58
CA TYR A 40 3.32 34.19 -58.77
C TYR A 40 3.91 33.35 -57.63
N ALA A 41 3.10 32.53 -56.96
CA ALA A 41 3.53 31.65 -55.88
C ALA A 41 4.30 30.39 -56.35
N GLY A 42 4.34 30.12 -57.66
CA GLY A 42 4.98 28.95 -58.25
C GLY A 42 4.29 27.61 -57.93
N VAL A 43 2.99 27.62 -57.64
CA VAL A 43 2.20 26.41 -57.29
C VAL A 43 1.20 26.08 -58.39
N ASN A 44 0.95 24.78 -58.60
CA ASN A 44 -0.08 24.37 -59.55
C ASN A 44 -1.47 24.54 -58.94
N LEU A 45 -2.36 25.29 -59.60
CA LEU A 45 -3.73 25.52 -59.13
C LEU A 45 -4.72 24.58 -59.82
N VAL A 46 -5.57 23.92 -59.02
CA VAL A 46 -6.76 23.23 -59.50
C VAL A 46 -7.98 23.91 -58.86
N ALA A 47 -8.76 24.64 -59.66
CA ALA A 47 -9.99 25.27 -59.22
C ALA A 47 -11.20 24.43 -59.65
N SER A 48 -12.09 24.10 -58.71
CA SER A 48 -13.36 23.42 -58.98
C SER A 48 -14.27 24.28 -59.89
N ASP A 49 -15.09 23.64 -60.73
CA ASP A 49 -16.04 24.32 -61.63
C ASP A 49 -17.10 25.13 -60.86
N ALA A 50 -17.27 24.85 -59.57
CA ALA A 50 -18.14 25.59 -58.65
C ALA A 50 -17.59 26.96 -58.22
N VAL A 51 -16.34 27.31 -58.57
CA VAL A 51 -15.75 28.61 -58.26
C VAL A 51 -16.24 29.66 -59.27
N GLN A 52 -17.32 30.36 -58.93
CA GLN A 52 -17.96 31.37 -59.78
C GLN A 52 -18.01 32.76 -59.12
N GLY A 53 -18.00 33.81 -59.96
CA GLY A 53 -18.16 35.20 -59.56
C GLY A 53 -16.96 36.09 -59.90
N SER A 54 -17.17 37.40 -59.84
CA SER A 54 -16.13 38.41 -59.98
C SER A 54 -15.72 39.00 -58.64
N VAL A 55 -14.47 39.45 -58.56
CA VAL A 55 -13.88 40.15 -57.42
C VAL A 55 -13.21 41.43 -57.92
N THR A 56 -13.43 42.50 -57.17
CA THR A 56 -12.72 43.76 -57.30
C THR A 56 -11.81 43.89 -56.10
N LEU A 57 -10.50 43.97 -56.32
CA LEU A 57 -9.49 43.97 -55.27
C LEU A 57 -8.33 44.87 -55.66
N ARG A 58 -7.91 45.73 -54.73
CA ARG A 58 -6.68 46.52 -54.84
C ARG A 58 -5.77 46.13 -53.69
N LEU A 59 -4.60 45.60 -54.03
CA LEU A 59 -3.55 45.19 -53.10
C LEU A 59 -2.31 46.05 -53.35
N GLU A 60 -1.71 46.53 -52.27
CA GLU A 60 -0.49 47.33 -52.29
C GLU A 60 0.45 46.78 -51.21
N ASP A 61 1.59 46.23 -51.64
CA ASP A 61 2.60 45.57 -50.81
C ASP A 61 2.05 44.51 -49.84
N VAL A 62 1.17 43.63 -50.35
CA VAL A 62 0.54 42.56 -49.55
C VAL A 62 1.19 41.21 -49.88
N PRO A 63 1.62 40.41 -48.89
CA PRO A 63 2.06 39.03 -49.10
C PRO A 63 1.05 38.20 -49.90
N TRP A 64 1.51 37.42 -50.88
CA TRP A 64 0.61 36.68 -51.78
C TRP A 64 -0.30 35.67 -51.07
N ASP A 65 0.15 35.08 -49.97
CA ASP A 65 -0.59 34.13 -49.14
C ASP A 65 -1.70 34.83 -48.35
N GLN A 66 -1.45 36.06 -47.90
CA GLN A 66 -2.46 36.94 -47.31
C GLN A 66 -3.47 37.39 -48.37
N ALA A 67 -3.01 37.77 -49.56
CA ALA A 67 -3.86 38.12 -50.69
C ALA A 67 -4.79 36.97 -51.10
N LEU A 68 -4.25 35.76 -51.16
CA LEU A 68 -5.01 34.54 -51.44
C LEU A 68 -6.08 34.28 -50.38
N ASP A 69 -5.72 34.35 -49.09
CA ASP A 69 -6.68 34.12 -48.00
C ASP A 69 -7.82 35.16 -48.00
N LEU A 70 -7.53 36.43 -48.31
CA LEU A 70 -8.54 37.47 -48.46
C LEU A 70 -9.54 37.18 -49.59
N VAL A 71 -9.04 36.73 -50.76
CA VAL A 71 -9.89 36.35 -51.90
C VAL A 71 -10.75 35.14 -51.56
N LEU A 72 -10.17 34.11 -50.92
CA LEU A 72 -10.88 32.91 -50.52
C LEU A 72 -11.99 33.22 -49.51
N ARG A 73 -11.68 34.00 -48.46
CA ARG A 73 -12.67 34.40 -47.43
C ARG A 73 -13.81 35.25 -47.99
N SER A 74 -13.52 36.18 -48.91
CA SER A 74 -14.54 37.06 -49.49
C SER A 74 -15.61 36.30 -50.28
N LYS A 75 -15.30 35.10 -50.79
CA LYS A 75 -16.21 34.28 -51.60
C LYS A 75 -16.56 32.94 -50.94
N GLY A 76 -16.19 32.73 -49.67
CA GLY A 76 -16.49 31.50 -48.93
C GLY A 76 -15.80 30.25 -49.49
N LEU A 77 -14.65 30.43 -50.14
CA LEU A 77 -13.83 29.35 -50.68
C LEU A 77 -12.84 28.88 -49.61
N ALA A 78 -12.43 27.62 -49.70
CA ALA A 78 -11.35 27.07 -48.90
C ALA A 78 -10.24 26.54 -49.82
N ARG A 79 -9.06 26.37 -49.25
CA ARG A 79 -7.90 25.78 -49.94
C ARG A 79 -7.45 24.52 -49.23
N ARG A 80 -7.03 23.51 -50.00
CA ARG A 80 -6.29 22.35 -49.51
C ARG A 80 -5.01 22.24 -50.31
N GLN A 81 -3.88 22.14 -49.63
CA GLN A 81 -2.59 21.99 -50.26
C GLN A 81 -2.14 20.53 -50.11
N GLU A 82 -1.94 19.85 -51.23
CA GLU A 82 -1.38 18.50 -51.29
C GLU A 82 -0.07 18.57 -52.08
N GLY A 83 1.04 18.65 -51.34
CA GLY A 83 2.37 18.84 -51.92
C GLY A 83 2.48 20.11 -52.76
N ASN A 84 2.65 19.93 -54.08
CA ASN A 84 2.85 21.00 -55.07
C ASN A 84 1.56 21.45 -55.78
N VAL A 85 0.40 20.94 -55.37
CA VAL A 85 -0.89 21.26 -55.96
C VAL A 85 -1.78 21.95 -54.93
N LEU A 86 -2.34 23.09 -55.32
CA LEU A 86 -3.29 23.87 -54.55
C LEU A 86 -4.70 23.64 -55.09
N LEU A 87 -5.52 22.94 -54.31
CA LEU A 87 -6.93 22.70 -54.63
C LEU A 87 -7.78 23.81 -54.00
N VAL A 88 -8.57 24.51 -54.82
CA VAL A 88 -9.49 25.55 -54.38
C VAL A 88 -10.92 25.18 -54.78
N ALA A 89 -11.80 25.13 -53.78
CA ALA A 89 -13.21 24.80 -53.93
C ALA A 89 -14.04 25.49 -52.83
N PRO A 90 -15.37 25.57 -52.96
CA PRO A 90 -16.24 26.09 -51.90
C PRO A 90 -16.03 25.37 -50.57
N ALA A 91 -16.02 26.10 -49.45
CA ALA A 91 -15.79 25.50 -48.13
C ALA A 91 -16.79 24.38 -47.78
N ALA A 92 -18.01 24.46 -48.33
CA ALA A 92 -19.04 23.43 -48.18
C ALA A 92 -18.68 22.10 -48.88
N GLU A 93 -17.97 22.14 -50.01
CA GLU A 93 -17.55 20.94 -50.74
C GLU A 93 -16.44 20.20 -49.99
N PHE A 94 -15.48 20.93 -49.41
CA PHE A 94 -14.47 20.34 -48.54
C PHE A 94 -15.06 19.75 -47.25
N ALA A 95 -16.06 20.42 -46.67
CA ALA A 95 -16.78 19.88 -45.52
C ALA A 95 -17.53 18.59 -45.89
N ALA A 96 -18.25 18.57 -47.02
CA ALA A 96 -18.94 17.38 -47.51
C ALA A 96 -17.96 16.23 -47.83
N GLN A 97 -16.87 16.48 -48.55
CA GLN A 97 -15.84 15.47 -48.83
C GLN A 97 -15.16 14.93 -47.56
N SER A 98 -14.95 15.75 -46.53
CA SER A 98 -14.42 15.25 -45.25
C SER A 98 -15.41 14.34 -44.52
N VAL A 99 -16.70 14.66 -44.60
CA VAL A 99 -17.77 13.82 -44.08
C VAL A 99 -17.88 12.54 -44.91
N ASP A 100 -17.85 12.60 -46.23
CA ASP A 100 -17.92 11.44 -47.11
C ASP A 100 -16.69 10.54 -47.00
N ALA A 101 -15.49 11.09 -46.79
CA ALA A 101 -14.28 10.32 -46.51
C ALA A 101 -14.35 9.62 -45.15
N HIS A 102 -14.81 10.33 -44.10
CA HIS A 102 -15.02 9.72 -42.79
C HIS A 102 -16.17 8.71 -42.80
N VAL A 103 -17.23 8.96 -43.56
CA VAL A 103 -18.36 8.04 -43.73
C VAL A 103 -17.92 6.83 -44.54
N GLY A 104 -17.13 7.00 -45.60
CA GLY A 104 -16.54 5.91 -46.38
C GLY A 104 -15.62 5.04 -45.53
N GLN A 105 -14.70 5.63 -44.75
CA GLN A 105 -13.85 4.90 -43.82
C GLN A 105 -14.65 4.20 -42.70
N ALA A 106 -15.69 4.85 -42.17
CA ALA A 106 -16.57 4.25 -41.18
C ALA A 106 -17.41 3.11 -41.77
N LEU A 107 -17.84 3.23 -43.02
CA LEU A 107 -18.59 2.21 -43.74
C LEU A 107 -17.70 1.01 -44.09
N ASP A 108 -16.48 1.27 -44.56
CA ASP A 108 -15.46 0.24 -44.81
C ASP A 108 -15.10 -0.50 -43.52
N ALA A 109 -14.93 0.21 -42.40
CA ALA A 109 -14.72 -0.39 -41.08
C ALA A 109 -15.91 -1.26 -40.63
N GLN A 110 -17.15 -0.88 -40.97
CA GLN A 110 -18.36 -1.65 -40.66
C GLN A 110 -18.53 -2.90 -41.54
N LEU A 111 -17.92 -2.92 -42.73
CA LEU A 111 -18.00 -4.01 -43.71
C LEU A 111 -16.88 -5.05 -43.57
N GLN A 112 -15.90 -4.83 -42.69
CA GLN A 112 -14.84 -5.80 -42.45
C GLN A 112 -15.40 -7.12 -41.87
N PRO A 113 -14.91 -8.29 -42.35
CA PRO A 113 -15.37 -9.58 -41.86
C PRO A 113 -14.86 -9.82 -40.43
N LEU A 114 -15.79 -10.13 -39.53
CA LEU A 114 -15.49 -10.50 -38.15
C LEU A 114 -14.93 -11.93 -38.10
N ARG A 115 -13.92 -12.14 -37.26
CA ARG A 115 -13.31 -13.45 -37.02
C ARG A 115 -13.37 -13.78 -35.55
N ARG A 116 -13.53 -15.08 -35.25
CA ARG A 116 -13.43 -15.61 -33.89
C ARG A 116 -12.02 -16.15 -33.66
N GLU A 117 -11.42 -15.79 -32.54
CA GLU A 117 -10.12 -16.29 -32.12
C GLU A 117 -10.17 -16.68 -30.64
N LEU A 118 -9.44 -17.75 -30.30
CA LEU A 118 -9.32 -18.27 -28.95
C LEU A 118 -7.92 -17.96 -28.45
N LEU A 119 -7.83 -17.17 -27.39
CA LEU A 119 -6.56 -16.74 -26.78
C LEU A 119 -6.44 -17.38 -25.40
N PRO A 120 -5.61 -18.43 -25.23
CA PRO A 120 -5.37 -19.03 -23.93
C PRO A 120 -4.54 -18.08 -23.06
N ILE A 121 -4.90 -17.97 -21.77
CA ILE A 121 -4.18 -17.15 -20.78
C ILE A 121 -3.48 -18.08 -19.79
N HIS A 122 -2.20 -17.80 -19.49
CA HIS A 122 -1.35 -18.69 -18.70
C HIS A 122 -1.06 -18.18 -17.28
N HIS A 123 -0.86 -16.88 -17.09
CA HIS A 123 -0.39 -16.31 -15.83
C HIS A 123 -1.47 -15.49 -15.11
N ALA A 124 -2.35 -14.82 -15.85
CA ALA A 124 -3.46 -14.06 -15.29
C ALA A 124 -4.80 -14.82 -15.36
N LYS A 125 -5.81 -14.34 -14.61
CA LYS A 125 -7.19 -14.81 -14.79
C LYS A 125 -7.82 -14.15 -16.00
N ALA A 126 -8.36 -14.94 -16.92
CA ALA A 126 -9.00 -14.45 -18.13
C ALA A 126 -10.20 -13.53 -17.82
N ALA A 127 -10.93 -13.75 -16.72
CA ALA A 127 -12.02 -12.88 -16.28
C ALA A 127 -11.54 -11.45 -15.95
N GLU A 128 -10.49 -11.32 -15.15
CA GLU A 128 -9.91 -10.01 -14.75
C GLU A 128 -9.32 -9.27 -15.95
N LEU A 129 -8.66 -10.00 -16.87
CA LEU A 129 -8.17 -9.41 -18.13
C LEU A 129 -9.31 -8.96 -19.03
N ALA A 130 -10.40 -9.73 -19.13
CA ALA A 130 -11.54 -9.36 -19.97
C ALA A 130 -12.21 -8.07 -19.49
N GLU A 131 -12.37 -7.90 -18.18
CA GLU A 131 -12.88 -6.66 -17.59
C GLU A 131 -11.97 -5.46 -17.89
N LEU A 132 -10.65 -5.63 -17.75
CA LEU A 132 -9.67 -4.58 -18.03
C LEU A 132 -9.66 -4.19 -19.52
N LEU A 133 -9.74 -5.18 -20.41
CA LEU A 133 -9.83 -4.97 -21.86
C LEU A 133 -11.14 -4.29 -22.24
N LEU A 134 -12.28 -4.72 -21.68
CA LEU A 134 -13.57 -4.09 -21.92
C LEU A 134 -13.58 -2.62 -21.46
N ALA A 135 -13.01 -2.34 -20.29
CA ALA A 135 -12.90 -0.97 -19.76
C ALA A 135 -12.01 -0.09 -20.65
N SER A 136 -10.85 -0.59 -21.08
CA SER A 136 -9.94 0.15 -21.95
C SER A 136 -10.51 0.39 -23.35
N LEU A 137 -11.22 -0.59 -23.92
CA LEU A 137 -11.76 -0.50 -25.27
C LEU A 137 -13.03 0.37 -25.33
N ALA A 138 -13.75 0.54 -24.20
CA ALA A 138 -14.95 1.35 -24.12
C ALA A 138 -14.67 2.85 -24.29
N ASP A 139 -13.54 3.34 -23.78
CA ASP A 139 -13.21 4.76 -23.72
C ASP A 139 -12.68 5.29 -25.07
N ASP A 140 -11.96 4.46 -25.83
CA ASP A 140 -11.44 4.83 -27.17
C ASP A 140 -12.52 4.84 -28.27
N GLY A 141 -13.80 4.60 -27.94
CA GLY A 141 -14.88 4.45 -28.93
C GLY A 141 -14.70 3.22 -29.85
N ILE A 142 -13.71 2.37 -29.55
CA ILE A 142 -13.34 1.16 -30.30
C ILE A 142 -14.38 0.05 -30.10
N LEU A 143 -15.11 0.03 -28.97
CA LEU A 143 -16.24 -0.87 -28.76
C LEU A 143 -17.56 -0.45 -29.44
N ASN A 144 -17.62 0.67 -30.16
CA ASN A 144 -18.81 1.00 -30.97
C ASN A 144 -18.99 0.07 -32.18
N GLY A 145 -18.06 -0.86 -32.42
CA GLY A 145 -18.04 -1.72 -33.60
C GLY A 145 -18.16 -3.21 -33.29
N ARG A 146 -19.37 -3.76 -33.44
CA ARG A 146 -19.74 -5.14 -33.89
C ARG A 146 -19.07 -6.38 -33.26
N GLY A 147 -18.16 -6.23 -32.30
CA GLY A 147 -17.41 -7.33 -31.70
C GLY A 147 -17.91 -7.72 -30.31
N SER A 148 -17.54 -8.93 -29.88
CA SER A 148 -17.79 -9.40 -28.52
C SER A 148 -16.52 -10.00 -27.92
N LEU A 149 -16.38 -9.82 -26.61
CA LEU A 149 -15.37 -10.48 -25.79
C LEU A 149 -16.12 -11.35 -24.78
N SER A 150 -15.82 -12.64 -24.76
CA SER A 150 -16.32 -13.56 -23.73
C SER A 150 -15.20 -14.41 -23.17
N VAL A 151 -15.44 -14.99 -21.99
CA VAL A 151 -14.45 -15.78 -21.26
C VAL A 151 -14.99 -17.20 -21.10
N ASP A 152 -14.16 -18.20 -21.40
CA ASP A 152 -14.37 -19.57 -20.94
C ASP A 152 -13.53 -19.81 -19.68
N GLU A 153 -14.17 -19.73 -18.52
CA GLU A 153 -13.51 -19.90 -17.21
C GLU A 153 -12.91 -21.29 -17.03
N ARG A 154 -13.53 -22.33 -17.61
CA ARG A 154 -13.08 -23.72 -17.44
C ARG A 154 -11.71 -23.94 -18.09
N THR A 155 -11.44 -23.24 -19.19
CA THR A 155 -10.18 -23.35 -19.94
C THR A 155 -9.29 -22.13 -19.83
N ASN A 156 -9.66 -21.14 -18.99
CA ASN A 156 -9.00 -19.85 -18.86
C ASN A 156 -8.65 -19.21 -20.22
N THR A 157 -9.61 -19.24 -21.15
CA THR A 157 -9.42 -18.80 -22.54
C THR A 157 -10.33 -17.62 -22.84
N LEU A 158 -9.77 -16.58 -23.47
CA LEU A 158 -10.53 -15.46 -24.01
C LEU A 158 -11.06 -15.84 -25.40
N VAL A 159 -12.36 -15.70 -25.58
CA VAL A 159 -13.05 -15.88 -26.86
C VAL A 159 -13.34 -14.50 -27.42
N VAL A 160 -12.64 -14.13 -28.48
CA VAL A 160 -12.70 -12.78 -29.06
C VAL A 160 -13.33 -12.85 -30.43
N TYR A 161 -14.31 -11.98 -30.69
CA TYR A 161 -14.99 -11.87 -31.97
C TYR A 161 -14.84 -10.45 -32.51
N GLN A 162 -13.85 -10.21 -33.36
CA GLN A 162 -13.47 -8.87 -33.86
C GLN A 162 -12.84 -8.92 -35.27
N PRO A 163 -12.66 -7.76 -35.96
CA PRO A 163 -11.90 -7.68 -37.21
C PRO A 163 -10.41 -8.07 -37.04
N ALA A 164 -9.76 -8.49 -38.12
CA ALA A 164 -8.40 -9.03 -38.09
C ALA A 164 -7.35 -8.05 -37.54
N ASP A 165 -7.46 -6.76 -37.87
CA ASP A 165 -6.51 -5.73 -37.42
C ASP A 165 -6.56 -5.57 -35.89
N ARG A 166 -7.76 -5.64 -35.30
CA ARG A 166 -7.99 -5.55 -33.85
C ARG A 166 -7.56 -6.80 -33.10
N LEU A 167 -7.76 -7.98 -33.69
CA LEU A 167 -7.26 -9.24 -33.11
C LEU A 167 -5.73 -9.22 -32.99
N ALA A 168 -5.03 -8.68 -33.98
CA ALA A 168 -3.57 -8.56 -33.94
C ALA A 168 -3.08 -7.63 -32.82
N GLU A 169 -3.75 -6.49 -32.64
CA GLU A 169 -3.50 -5.52 -31.56
C GLU A 169 -3.77 -6.15 -30.18
N LEU A 170 -4.93 -6.80 -30.02
CA LEU A 170 -5.32 -7.45 -28.77
C LEU A 170 -4.36 -8.60 -28.41
N ARG A 171 -3.89 -9.37 -29.38
CA ARG A 171 -2.87 -10.41 -29.14
C ARG A 171 -1.56 -9.83 -28.61
N GLN A 172 -1.12 -8.69 -29.16
CA GLN A 172 0.09 -8.01 -28.65
C GLN A 172 -0.11 -7.50 -27.23
N LEU A 173 -1.28 -6.93 -26.93
CA LEU A 173 -1.63 -6.44 -25.61
C LEU A 173 -1.69 -7.57 -24.58
N VAL A 174 -2.39 -8.67 -24.89
CA VAL A 174 -2.45 -9.85 -24.02
C VAL A 174 -1.06 -10.42 -23.77
N ALA A 175 -0.20 -10.51 -24.78
CA ALA A 175 1.17 -10.99 -24.61
C ALA A 175 2.04 -10.10 -23.71
N GLN A 176 1.74 -8.80 -23.60
CA GLN A 176 2.43 -7.88 -22.70
C GLN A 176 1.87 -7.93 -21.26
N LEU A 177 0.59 -8.26 -21.10
CA LEU A 177 -0.09 -8.32 -19.81
C LEU A 177 0.04 -9.69 -19.12
N ASP A 178 0.04 -10.78 -19.89
CA ASP A 178 0.13 -12.16 -19.39
C ASP A 178 1.59 -12.53 -19.07
N VAL A 179 2.17 -11.85 -18.08
CA VAL A 179 3.51 -12.11 -17.57
C VAL A 179 3.45 -12.76 -16.18
N PRO A 180 4.40 -13.65 -15.83
CA PRO A 180 4.43 -14.27 -14.51
C PRO A 180 4.57 -13.21 -13.41
N VAL A 181 3.75 -13.32 -12.37
CA VAL A 181 3.84 -12.47 -11.19
C VAL A 181 5.07 -12.85 -10.37
N ARG A 182 5.82 -11.84 -9.94
CA ARG A 182 6.95 -12.03 -9.02
C ARG A 182 6.43 -12.44 -7.65
N GLN A 183 7.20 -13.28 -6.96
CA GLN A 183 6.91 -13.71 -5.59
C GLN A 183 7.83 -13.01 -4.60
N VAL A 184 7.34 -12.83 -3.37
CA VAL A 184 8.10 -12.26 -2.26
C VAL A 184 8.01 -13.21 -1.07
N ALA A 185 9.16 -13.57 -0.53
CA ALA A 185 9.28 -14.19 0.78
C ALA A 185 9.40 -13.10 1.84
N ILE A 186 8.55 -13.13 2.87
CA ILE A 186 8.57 -12.19 3.98
C ILE A 186 8.91 -12.97 5.24
N GLU A 187 9.96 -12.53 5.92
CA GLU A 187 10.36 -13.02 7.22
C GLU A 187 10.13 -11.93 8.27
N ALA A 188 9.36 -12.25 9.31
CA ALA A 188 9.31 -11.43 10.50
C ALA A 188 10.18 -12.03 11.60
N ARG A 189 10.82 -11.15 12.37
CA ARG A 189 11.50 -11.54 13.61
C ARG A 189 10.91 -10.71 14.74
N ILE A 190 10.34 -11.37 15.73
CA ILE A 190 9.78 -10.74 16.91
C ILE A 190 10.66 -11.14 18.06
N VAL A 191 11.33 -10.16 18.68
CA VAL A 191 12.27 -10.37 19.77
C VAL A 191 11.68 -9.75 21.03
N GLU A 192 11.54 -10.56 22.07
CA GLU A 192 11.12 -10.10 23.39
C GLU A 192 12.25 -10.36 24.39
N ALA A 193 12.70 -9.31 25.06
CA ALA A 193 13.70 -9.38 26.11
C ALA A 193 13.09 -8.94 27.44
N ASN A 194 13.24 -9.77 28.46
CA ASN A 194 12.73 -9.53 29.81
C ASN A 194 13.90 -9.54 30.80
N VAL A 195 13.97 -8.53 31.66
CA VAL A 195 14.95 -8.43 32.75
C VAL A 195 14.20 -8.16 34.04
N ASP A 196 14.26 -9.12 34.96
CA ASP A 196 13.67 -9.05 36.30
C ASP A 196 14.79 -8.89 37.34
N TYR A 197 14.63 -7.96 38.26
CA TYR A 197 15.52 -7.73 39.38
C TYR A 197 14.72 -7.59 40.68
N GLU A 198 15.10 -8.32 41.71
CA GLU A 198 14.47 -8.29 43.03
C GLU A 198 15.55 -8.18 44.10
N LYS A 199 15.38 -7.26 45.04
CA LYS A 199 16.25 -7.07 46.19
C LYS A 199 15.43 -6.81 47.42
N SER A 200 15.71 -7.55 48.49
CA SER A 200 15.03 -7.37 49.78
C SER A 200 16.01 -7.53 50.93
N LEU A 201 15.85 -6.67 51.93
CA LEU A 201 16.61 -6.68 53.17
C LEU A 201 15.65 -6.48 54.33
N GLY A 202 15.72 -7.38 55.30
CA GLY A 202 14.79 -7.44 56.42
C GLY A 202 15.49 -7.81 57.72
N VAL A 203 14.84 -7.49 58.82
CA VAL A 203 15.35 -7.73 60.17
C VAL A 203 14.26 -8.39 60.99
N ARG A 204 14.63 -9.45 61.71
CA ARG A 204 13.82 -10.01 62.79
C ARG A 204 14.61 -9.88 64.07
N TRP A 205 13.99 -9.39 65.12
CA TRP A 205 14.63 -9.45 66.42
C TRP A 205 13.60 -9.45 67.53
N GLY A 206 13.98 -10.10 68.61
CA GLY A 206 13.06 -10.42 69.68
C GLY A 206 13.70 -11.26 70.76
N GLY A 207 12.88 -11.70 71.67
CA GLY A 207 13.25 -12.74 72.61
C GLY A 207 12.40 -12.67 73.86
N PRO A 208 12.16 -13.83 74.50
CA PRO A 208 11.37 -13.89 75.71
C PRO A 208 12.02 -13.05 76.81
N LEU A 209 11.23 -12.14 77.41
CA LEU A 209 11.66 -11.38 78.58
C LEU A 209 11.61 -12.20 79.88
N TYR A 210 10.91 -13.36 79.89
CA TYR A 210 10.87 -14.35 80.99
C TYR A 210 10.29 -15.69 80.50
N VAL A 211 11.10 -16.75 80.31
CA VAL A 211 10.60 -18.13 80.06
C VAL A 211 11.60 -19.19 80.55
N GLU A 212 11.09 -20.28 81.14
CA GLU A 212 11.82 -21.45 81.69
C GLU A 212 12.55 -22.32 80.63
N ASN A 213 12.38 -22.03 79.33
CA ASN A 213 13.01 -22.73 78.19
C ASN A 213 13.04 -21.84 76.92
N PRO A 214 14.06 -20.98 76.76
CA PRO A 214 14.14 -20.06 75.64
C PRO A 214 14.40 -20.79 74.31
N ARG A 215 13.58 -20.52 73.29
CA ARG A 215 13.80 -20.96 71.91
C ARG A 215 13.98 -19.73 71.01
N PRO A 216 15.12 -19.60 70.30
CA PRO A 216 15.33 -18.53 69.32
C PRO A 216 14.20 -18.45 68.28
N GLY A 217 13.86 -17.24 67.83
CA GLY A 217 12.91 -17.00 66.74
C GLY A 217 11.41 -17.13 67.01
N LYS A 218 10.96 -17.39 68.26
CA LYS A 218 9.52 -17.56 68.57
C LYS A 218 8.80 -16.31 69.07
N ASP A 219 9.45 -15.51 69.91
CA ASP A 219 8.86 -14.30 70.53
C ASP A 219 9.52 -13.04 69.95
N LEU A 220 8.98 -12.53 68.83
CA LEU A 220 9.56 -11.42 68.07
C LEU A 220 9.00 -10.06 68.52
N PHE A 221 9.86 -9.06 68.73
CA PHE A 221 9.44 -7.65 68.91
C PHE A 221 9.26 -6.97 67.55
N VAL A 222 10.11 -7.32 66.60
CA VAL A 222 10.05 -6.87 65.21
C VAL A 222 10.15 -8.11 64.32
N ASP A 223 9.12 -8.33 63.51
CA ASP A 223 9.12 -9.36 62.47
C ASP A 223 9.03 -8.68 61.10
N LEU A 224 10.17 -8.22 60.62
CA LEU A 224 10.34 -7.58 59.32
C LEU A 224 11.35 -8.36 58.48
N GLY A 225 11.41 -9.67 58.67
CA GLY A 225 12.27 -10.57 57.88
C GLY A 225 11.83 -10.68 56.43
N VAL A 226 12.75 -11.08 55.56
CA VAL A 226 12.45 -11.35 54.15
C VAL A 226 11.59 -12.62 54.04
N GLU A 227 10.55 -12.60 53.21
CA GLU A 227 9.63 -13.75 53.02
C GLU A 227 10.31 -14.92 52.28
N ARG A 228 11.19 -14.62 51.33
CA ARG A 228 12.01 -15.58 50.58
C ARG A 228 13.49 -15.32 50.86
N VAL A 229 13.97 -15.80 52.01
CA VAL A 229 15.35 -15.57 52.46
C VAL A 229 16.34 -16.25 51.49
N GLY A 230 17.25 -15.46 50.91
CA GLY A 230 18.40 -15.97 50.17
C GLY A 230 19.57 -16.35 51.08
N GLY A 231 19.73 -15.61 52.19
CA GLY A 231 20.59 -15.94 53.31
C GLY A 231 20.27 -15.08 54.53
N SER A 232 20.53 -15.61 55.72
CA SER A 232 20.40 -14.86 56.97
C SER A 232 21.57 -15.08 57.91
N ILE A 233 21.81 -14.10 58.78
CA ILE A 233 22.77 -14.14 59.87
C ILE A 233 22.06 -13.78 61.17
N GLY A 234 22.15 -14.68 62.15
CA GLY A 234 21.57 -14.52 63.48
C GLY A 234 22.63 -14.29 64.56
N LEU A 235 22.32 -13.44 65.53
CA LEU A 235 23.11 -13.18 66.72
C LEU A 235 22.20 -13.24 67.96
N GLY A 236 22.48 -14.20 68.83
CA GLY A 236 21.78 -14.36 70.11
C GLY A 236 22.65 -13.94 71.29
N LEU A 237 22.08 -13.18 72.22
CA LEU A 237 22.65 -12.85 73.53
C LEU A 237 21.77 -13.45 74.62
N LEU A 238 22.36 -14.34 75.42
CA LEU A 238 21.71 -14.95 76.59
C LEU A 238 22.35 -14.43 77.88
N ARG A 239 21.56 -13.85 78.77
CA ARG A 239 22.00 -13.42 80.11
C ARG A 239 20.92 -13.74 81.14
N GLY A 240 21.16 -14.76 81.97
CA GLY A 240 20.15 -15.28 82.90
C GLY A 240 18.95 -15.83 82.14
N ASP A 241 17.75 -15.40 82.51
CA ASP A 241 16.48 -15.81 81.88
C ASP A 241 16.08 -14.93 80.68
N VAL A 242 16.92 -13.96 80.29
CA VAL A 242 16.68 -13.06 79.16
C VAL A 242 17.47 -13.53 77.94
N LEU A 243 16.74 -13.81 76.86
CA LEU A 243 17.29 -14.04 75.53
C LEU A 243 16.96 -12.85 74.64
N LEU A 244 17.96 -12.32 73.94
CA LEU A 244 17.78 -11.37 72.85
C LEU A 244 18.38 -11.99 71.59
N ASP A 245 17.59 -12.05 70.52
CA ASP A 245 17.97 -12.60 69.23
C ASP A 245 17.79 -11.53 68.15
N LEU A 246 18.76 -11.42 67.25
CA LEU A 246 18.77 -10.51 66.11
C LEU A 246 19.15 -11.30 64.87
N GLU A 247 18.25 -11.37 63.91
CA GLU A 247 18.46 -11.98 62.61
C GLU A 247 18.36 -10.91 61.51
N LEU A 248 19.42 -10.79 60.72
CA LEU A 248 19.43 -10.04 59.46
C LEU A 248 19.20 -11.04 58.33
N SER A 249 18.22 -10.75 57.48
CA SER A 249 17.87 -11.58 56.32
C SER A 249 17.94 -10.76 55.04
N ALA A 250 18.50 -11.34 53.99
CA ALA A 250 18.64 -10.67 52.70
C ALA A 250 18.34 -11.64 51.55
N MET A 251 17.87 -11.06 50.44
CA MET A 251 17.72 -11.76 49.17
C MET A 251 17.97 -10.79 48.02
N GLU A 252 18.74 -11.22 47.03
CA GLU A 252 18.91 -10.54 45.75
C GLU A 252 18.79 -11.59 44.64
N LYS A 253 17.96 -11.29 43.63
CA LYS A 253 17.68 -12.17 42.50
C LYS A 253 17.68 -11.35 41.21
N SER A 254 18.37 -11.86 40.19
CA SER A 254 18.31 -11.33 38.82
C SER A 254 17.92 -12.46 37.88
N GLY A 255 17.02 -12.17 36.94
CA GLY A 255 16.56 -13.10 35.92
C GLY A 255 16.48 -12.40 34.56
N ASN A 256 17.02 -13.05 33.53
CA ASN A 256 17.00 -12.54 32.17
C ASN A 256 16.35 -13.60 31.27
N GLY A 257 15.47 -13.17 30.36
CA GLY A 257 14.85 -14.03 29.37
C GLY A 257 14.83 -13.37 28.00
N GLU A 258 15.08 -14.15 26.95
CA GLU A 258 14.98 -13.71 25.56
C GLU A 258 14.13 -14.72 24.78
N ILE A 259 13.13 -14.23 24.05
CA ILE A 259 12.23 -15.04 23.23
C ILE A 259 12.27 -14.49 21.81
N ILE A 260 12.64 -15.36 20.85
CA ILE A 260 12.68 -15.00 19.43
C ILE A 260 11.63 -15.84 18.69
N SER A 261 10.74 -15.17 17.97
CA SER A 261 9.74 -15.80 17.08
C SER A 261 9.97 -15.38 15.63
N GLN A 262 9.97 -16.35 14.71
CA GLN A 262 10.31 -16.12 13.30
C GLN A 262 9.26 -16.69 12.32
N PRO A 263 8.09 -16.07 12.18
CA PRO A 263 7.14 -16.49 11.15
C PRO A 263 7.65 -16.10 9.75
N LYS A 264 7.49 -17.01 8.78
CA LYS A 264 7.90 -16.82 7.39
C LYS A 264 6.74 -17.17 6.47
N VAL A 265 6.50 -16.36 5.45
CA VAL A 265 5.44 -16.57 4.46
C VAL A 265 5.92 -16.16 3.07
N VAL A 266 5.44 -16.84 2.04
CA VAL A 266 5.70 -16.50 0.64
C VAL A 266 4.38 -16.17 -0.02
N THR A 267 4.35 -15.09 -0.80
CA THR A 267 3.14 -14.67 -1.52
C THR A 267 3.50 -14.00 -2.85
N ALA A 268 2.53 -13.92 -3.75
CA ALA A 268 2.67 -13.20 -5.01
C ALA A 268 2.56 -11.67 -4.79
N ASP A 269 3.04 -10.88 -5.75
CA ASP A 269 2.85 -9.44 -5.75
C ASP A 269 1.36 -9.07 -5.64
N LYS A 270 1.03 -8.17 -4.69
CA LYS A 270 -0.32 -7.70 -4.34
C LYS A 270 -1.28 -8.72 -3.70
N GLU A 271 -0.85 -9.96 -3.48
CA GLU A 271 -1.68 -11.00 -2.85
C GLU A 271 -1.43 -11.06 -1.34
N THR A 272 -2.50 -11.04 -0.55
CA THR A 272 -2.39 -11.13 0.92
C THR A 272 -2.11 -12.55 1.35
N ALA A 273 -1.10 -12.73 2.22
CA ALA A 273 -0.84 -13.99 2.88
C ALA A 273 -0.85 -13.84 4.39
N ARG A 274 -1.34 -14.89 5.06
CA ARG A 274 -1.44 -14.98 6.51
C ARG A 274 -0.87 -16.30 7.00
N ILE A 275 0.03 -16.22 7.98
CA ILE A 275 0.52 -17.37 8.74
C ILE A 275 0.14 -17.18 10.21
N LEU A 276 -0.36 -18.24 10.83
CA LEU A 276 -0.82 -18.22 12.21
C LEU A 276 -0.37 -19.47 12.97
N LYS A 277 0.07 -19.28 14.21
CA LYS A 277 0.34 -20.35 15.17
C LYS A 277 -0.19 -19.96 16.53
N GLY A 278 -1.11 -20.74 17.09
CA GLY A 278 -1.67 -20.45 18.40
C GLY A 278 -2.55 -21.55 18.96
N THR A 279 -3.29 -21.18 19.99
CA THR A 279 -4.26 -22.04 20.67
C THR A 279 -5.57 -21.28 20.84
N GLU A 280 -6.69 -21.98 20.82
CA GLU A 280 -7.99 -21.40 21.10
C GLU A 280 -8.37 -21.61 22.57
N VAL A 281 -8.77 -20.53 23.24
CA VAL A 281 -9.23 -20.55 24.63
C VAL A 281 -10.76 -20.47 24.65
N PRO A 282 -11.47 -21.43 25.30
CA PRO A 282 -12.92 -21.40 25.41
C PRO A 282 -13.38 -20.41 26.49
N TYR A 283 -14.25 -19.48 26.11
CA TYR A 283 -14.93 -18.54 27.00
C TYR A 283 -16.41 -18.91 27.10
N GLN A 284 -16.97 -18.87 28.30
CA GLN A 284 -18.41 -19.05 28.48
C GLN A 284 -19.11 -17.70 28.35
N GLU A 285 -20.05 -17.59 27.41
CA GLU A 285 -20.88 -16.41 27.20
C GLU A 285 -22.35 -16.76 27.52
N THR A 286 -23.04 -15.88 28.23
CA THR A 286 -24.48 -16.04 28.46
C THR A 286 -25.23 -15.49 27.26
N SER A 287 -25.91 -16.36 26.52
CA SER A 287 -26.78 -15.97 25.42
C SER A 287 -27.98 -15.15 25.92
N LYS A 288 -28.63 -14.39 25.03
CA LYS A 288 -29.81 -13.57 25.35
C LYS A 288 -30.99 -14.36 25.92
N SER A 289 -30.99 -15.69 25.74
CA SER A 289 -31.99 -16.62 26.30
C SER A 289 -31.65 -17.13 27.72
N GLY A 290 -30.52 -16.72 28.30
CA GLY A 290 -30.03 -17.25 29.58
C GLY A 290 -29.29 -18.59 29.49
N ALA A 291 -29.19 -19.17 28.30
CA ALA A 291 -28.37 -20.37 28.06
C ALA A 291 -26.88 -20.00 27.98
N THR A 292 -26.01 -20.80 28.58
CA THR A 292 -24.56 -20.66 28.44
C THR A 292 -24.10 -21.24 27.10
N SER A 293 -23.32 -20.46 26.34
CA SER A 293 -22.66 -20.86 25.10
C SER A 293 -21.15 -20.77 25.27
N VAL A 294 -20.39 -21.63 24.58
CA VAL A 294 -18.92 -21.58 24.60
C VAL A 294 -18.44 -20.90 23.32
N ALA A 295 -17.74 -19.77 23.47
CA ALA A 295 -17.10 -19.03 22.39
C ALA A 295 -15.59 -19.22 22.46
N PHE A 296 -14.96 -19.63 21.35
CA PHE A 296 -13.50 -19.75 21.28
C PHE A 296 -12.87 -18.39 20.94
N ARG A 297 -11.84 -18.01 21.69
CA ARG A 297 -11.00 -16.85 21.41
C ARG A 297 -9.60 -17.34 21.09
N GLU A 298 -9.10 -16.94 19.94
CA GLU A 298 -7.78 -17.33 19.45
C GLU A 298 -6.69 -16.52 20.17
N ALA A 299 -5.69 -17.21 20.72
CA ALA A 299 -4.45 -16.63 21.24
C ALA A 299 -3.30 -17.17 20.40
N SER A 300 -2.81 -16.34 19.47
CA SER A 300 -1.87 -16.77 18.44
C SER A 300 -0.84 -15.71 18.09
N LEU A 301 0.29 -16.20 17.57
CA LEU A 301 1.21 -15.42 16.77
C LEU A 301 0.71 -15.42 15.32
N SER A 302 0.34 -14.26 14.79
CA SER A 302 -0.11 -14.10 13.40
C SER A 302 0.75 -13.06 12.68
N LEU A 303 1.14 -13.38 11.46
CA LEU A 303 1.71 -12.45 10.50
C LEU A 303 0.79 -12.44 9.28
N GLU A 304 0.18 -11.29 9.02
CA GLU A 304 -0.60 -11.01 7.81
C GLU A 304 0.09 -9.90 7.04
N VAL A 305 0.34 -10.14 5.75
CA VAL A 305 1.11 -9.22 4.91
C VAL A 305 0.59 -9.21 3.47
N THR A 306 0.51 -8.00 2.91
CA THR A 306 0.27 -7.77 1.48
C THR A 306 1.47 -7.01 0.91
N PRO A 307 2.34 -7.64 0.10
CA PRO A 307 3.47 -6.97 -0.52
C PRO A 307 3.06 -6.31 -1.85
N GLN A 308 3.80 -5.28 -2.22
CA GLN A 308 3.74 -4.63 -3.53
C GLN A 308 5.17 -4.31 -3.97
N ILE A 309 5.61 -4.88 -5.08
CA ILE A 309 6.95 -4.68 -5.61
C ILE A 309 6.95 -3.49 -6.55
N THR A 310 7.82 -2.53 -6.29
CA THR A 310 7.99 -1.34 -7.13
C THR A 310 8.97 -1.61 -8.27
N PRO A 311 8.98 -0.75 -9.33
CA PRO A 311 9.94 -0.87 -10.43
C PRO A 311 11.41 -0.73 -10.01
N ASP A 312 11.69 -0.05 -8.88
CA ASP A 312 13.03 0.11 -8.31
C ASP A 312 13.45 -1.05 -7.37
N ASN A 313 12.81 -2.22 -7.48
CA ASN A 313 13.07 -3.43 -6.67
C ASN A 313 12.94 -3.21 -5.15
N LYS A 314 12.06 -2.30 -4.73
CA LYS A 314 11.66 -2.18 -3.32
C LYS A 314 10.32 -2.87 -3.12
N VAL A 315 10.06 -3.26 -1.88
CA VAL A 315 8.80 -3.89 -1.48
C VAL A 315 8.08 -2.97 -0.51
N ILE A 316 6.90 -2.53 -0.90
CA ILE A 316 5.94 -1.89 -0.01
C ILE A 316 5.12 -3.00 0.63
N MET A 317 5.07 -3.05 1.96
CA MET A 317 4.34 -4.08 2.68
C MET A 317 3.31 -3.42 3.61
N THR A 318 2.06 -3.83 3.49
CA THR A 318 1.04 -3.57 4.52
C THR A 318 1.06 -4.78 5.43
N VAL A 319 1.45 -4.58 6.70
CA VAL A 319 1.70 -5.69 7.62
C VAL A 319 0.89 -5.50 8.89
N ARG A 320 0.31 -6.61 9.34
CA ARG A 320 -0.32 -6.78 10.63
C ARG A 320 0.35 -7.95 11.35
N VAL A 321 1.06 -7.64 12.43
CA VAL A 321 1.68 -8.63 13.32
C VAL A 321 0.92 -8.64 14.62
N THR A 322 0.44 -9.81 15.04
CA THR A 322 -0.16 -10.01 16.36
C THR A 322 0.61 -11.07 17.13
N LYS A 323 0.79 -10.84 18.43
CA LYS A 323 1.31 -11.81 19.39
C LYS A 323 0.38 -11.81 20.59
N ASP A 324 -0.52 -12.79 20.58
CA ASP A 324 -1.53 -12.97 21.61
C ASP A 324 -1.19 -14.22 22.44
N GLU A 325 -1.11 -14.06 23.77
CA GLU A 325 -0.74 -15.15 24.69
C GLU A 325 -1.74 -15.26 25.85
N PRO A 326 -2.19 -16.48 26.22
CA PRO A 326 -3.05 -16.68 27.37
C PRO A 326 -2.27 -16.53 28.69
N ASP A 327 -2.79 -15.70 29.60
CA ASP A 327 -2.22 -15.47 30.91
C ASP A 327 -2.85 -16.38 31.97
N TYR A 328 -2.30 -17.59 32.09
CA TYR A 328 -2.77 -18.59 33.05
C TYR A 328 -2.59 -18.18 34.52
N VAL A 329 -1.69 -17.23 34.82
CA VAL A 329 -1.43 -16.77 36.19
C VAL A 329 -2.59 -15.91 36.70
N ASN A 330 -3.21 -15.12 35.82
CA ASN A 330 -4.32 -14.23 36.15
C ASN A 330 -5.69 -14.78 35.71
N ALA A 331 -5.81 -16.11 35.59
CA ALA A 331 -7.05 -16.75 35.15
C ALA A 331 -8.18 -16.58 36.18
N LEU A 332 -9.36 -16.17 35.72
CA LEU A 332 -10.58 -16.11 36.53
C LEU A 332 -11.48 -17.29 36.16
N ASN A 333 -11.92 -18.08 37.14
CA ASN A 333 -12.75 -19.28 36.92
C ASN A 333 -12.15 -20.26 35.87
N ASN A 334 -10.83 -20.47 35.90
CA ASN A 334 -10.06 -21.25 34.92
C ASN A 334 -10.06 -20.71 33.49
N VAL A 335 -10.49 -19.47 33.27
CA VAL A 335 -10.42 -18.78 31.97
C VAL A 335 -9.29 -17.74 32.02
N PRO A 336 -8.17 -17.95 31.30
CA PRO A 336 -7.06 -17.01 31.28
C PRO A 336 -7.37 -15.79 30.41
N PRO A 337 -7.15 -14.54 30.87
CA PRO A 337 -7.19 -13.39 29.99
C PRO A 337 -6.10 -13.48 28.92
N ILE A 338 -6.32 -12.89 27.75
CA ILE A 338 -5.36 -12.89 26.63
C ILE A 338 -4.58 -11.57 26.66
N ARG A 339 -3.25 -11.64 26.81
CA ARG A 339 -2.35 -10.51 26.60
C ARG A 339 -2.16 -10.33 25.10
N LYS A 340 -2.39 -9.12 24.60
CA LYS A 340 -2.33 -8.80 23.17
C LYS A 340 -1.25 -7.79 22.86
N ASN A 341 -0.42 -8.12 21.88
CA ASN A 341 0.53 -7.20 21.28
C ASN A 341 0.28 -7.14 19.78
N GLU A 342 -0.01 -5.96 19.24
CA GLU A 342 -0.34 -5.78 17.82
C GLU A 342 0.44 -4.62 17.22
N VAL A 343 0.96 -4.84 16.01
CA VAL A 343 1.65 -3.82 15.21
C VAL A 343 1.03 -3.78 13.82
N ASN A 344 0.48 -2.62 13.47
CA ASN A 344 -0.09 -2.35 12.14
C ASN A 344 0.74 -1.25 11.48
N ALA A 345 1.35 -1.54 10.34
CA ALA A 345 2.19 -0.58 9.65
C ALA A 345 2.19 -0.80 8.13
N LYS A 346 2.45 0.28 7.40
CA LYS A 346 2.74 0.26 5.97
C LYS A 346 4.16 0.77 5.77
N VAL A 347 5.07 -0.10 5.37
CA VAL A 347 6.51 0.20 5.26
C VAL A 347 7.01 -0.07 3.86
N ARG A 348 8.07 0.64 3.45
CA ARG A 348 8.78 0.41 2.19
C ARG A 348 10.21 0.01 2.52
N VAL A 349 10.64 -1.14 2.03
CA VAL A 349 11.95 -1.74 2.36
C VAL A 349 12.63 -2.19 1.07
N THR A 350 13.95 -2.14 1.02
CA THR A 350 14.73 -2.70 -0.08
C THR A 350 14.72 -4.22 -0.03
N ASP A 351 14.86 -4.88 -1.18
CA ASP A 351 15.03 -6.33 -1.24
C ASP A 351 16.21 -6.82 -0.38
N GLY A 352 15.96 -7.76 0.52
CA GLY A 352 16.95 -8.37 1.40
C GLY A 352 17.34 -7.54 2.64
N GLU A 353 16.88 -6.29 2.77
CA GLU A 353 17.16 -5.45 3.94
C GLU A 353 16.15 -5.67 5.06
N THR A 354 16.60 -5.53 6.31
CA THR A 354 15.74 -5.62 7.49
C THR A 354 15.34 -4.23 7.99
N ILE A 355 14.04 -4.01 8.21
CA ILE A 355 13.51 -2.81 8.86
C ILE A 355 12.96 -3.12 10.25
N VAL A 356 13.11 -2.18 11.19
CA VAL A 356 12.38 -2.18 12.47
C VAL A 356 11.07 -1.46 12.26
N ILE A 357 9.94 -2.14 12.49
CA ILE A 357 8.61 -1.56 12.25
C ILE A 357 8.05 -0.94 13.51
N GLY A 358 8.41 -1.49 14.66
CA GLY A 358 7.98 -0.98 15.94
C GLY A 358 8.49 -1.82 17.10
N GLY A 359 8.21 -1.32 18.29
CA GLY A 359 8.50 -1.99 19.53
C GLY A 359 7.79 -1.34 20.70
N VAL A 360 7.75 -2.04 21.82
CA VAL A 360 7.21 -1.54 23.09
C VAL A 360 8.25 -1.78 24.16
N TYR A 361 8.62 -0.72 24.87
CA TYR A 361 9.50 -0.78 26.03
C TYR A 361 8.69 -0.46 27.27
N SER A 362 8.75 -1.34 28.27
CA SER A 362 8.06 -1.20 29.55
C SER A 362 9.04 -1.38 30.69
N THR A 363 8.98 -0.47 31.66
CA THR A 363 9.73 -0.57 32.91
C THR A 363 8.78 -0.37 34.07
N SER A 364 8.83 -1.26 35.04
CA SER A 364 8.04 -1.20 36.26
C SER A 364 8.96 -1.32 37.46
N GLN A 365 8.94 -0.33 38.34
CA GLN A 365 9.73 -0.31 39.56
C GLN A 365 8.78 -0.19 40.74
N ASN A 366 8.84 -1.17 41.64
CA ASN A 366 8.07 -1.21 42.88
C ASN A 366 9.05 -1.15 44.05
N ASN A 367 8.95 -0.10 44.86
CA ASN A 367 9.76 0.08 46.07
C ASN A 367 8.83 0.12 47.28
N VAL A 368 8.93 -0.90 48.12
CA VAL A 368 8.10 -1.10 49.31
C VAL A 368 9.00 -1.01 50.54
N VAL A 369 8.60 -0.17 51.49
CA VAL A 369 9.30 -0.02 52.77
C VAL A 369 8.30 -0.26 53.90
N ASP A 370 8.41 -1.41 54.54
CA ASP A 370 7.64 -1.71 55.75
C ASP A 370 8.46 -1.29 56.96
N LYS A 371 7.88 -0.54 57.88
CA LYS A 371 8.63 -0.04 59.05
C LYS A 371 7.77 0.06 60.29
N VAL A 372 8.41 -0.06 61.44
CA VAL A 372 7.79 0.29 62.73
C VAL A 372 7.65 1.82 62.80
N PRO A 373 6.45 2.37 63.07
CA PRO A 373 6.27 3.81 63.24
C PRO A 373 7.22 4.38 64.28
N PHE A 374 7.72 5.61 64.06
CA PHE A 374 8.74 6.28 64.86
C PHE A 374 10.14 5.64 64.80
N PHE A 375 10.29 4.35 65.15
CA PHE A 375 11.60 3.70 65.25
C PHE A 375 12.29 3.45 63.90
N GLY A 376 11.54 3.18 62.83
CA GLY A 376 12.08 2.95 61.49
C GLY A 376 12.72 4.18 60.83
N ASP A 377 12.39 5.37 61.32
CA ASP A 377 12.89 6.65 60.80
C ASP A 377 14.08 7.22 61.58
N LEU A 378 14.52 6.54 62.64
CA LEU A 378 15.67 6.98 63.44
C LEU A 378 16.98 6.90 62.63
N PRO A 379 17.85 7.92 62.74
CA PRO A 379 19.16 7.88 62.11
C PRO A 379 20.00 6.75 62.73
N TYR A 380 20.86 6.13 61.91
CA TYR A 380 21.74 4.99 62.26
C TYR A 380 21.02 3.67 62.60
N VAL A 381 20.03 3.69 63.50
CA VAL A 381 19.39 2.48 64.04
C VAL A 381 18.07 2.11 63.35
N GLY A 382 17.46 3.01 62.58
CA GLY A 382 16.15 2.77 61.95
C GLY A 382 16.13 1.58 60.97
N ARG A 383 17.29 1.16 60.44
CA ARG A 383 17.41 -0.06 59.63
C ARG A 383 17.06 -1.35 60.38
N LEU A 384 17.16 -1.37 61.72
CA LEU A 384 16.75 -2.52 62.54
C LEU A 384 15.23 -2.61 62.74
N PHE A 385 14.49 -1.63 62.24
CA PHE A 385 13.05 -1.48 62.43
C PHE A 385 12.31 -1.32 61.10
N ARG A 386 12.94 -1.70 59.98
CA ARG A 386 12.33 -1.63 58.65
C ARG A 386 12.77 -2.79 57.74
N ARG A 387 11.93 -3.10 56.76
CA ARG A 387 12.18 -3.98 55.62
C ARG A 387 12.14 -3.15 54.35
N ASP A 388 13.23 -3.17 53.59
CA ASP A 388 13.31 -2.51 52.29
C ASP A 388 13.17 -3.59 51.20
N ALA A 389 12.20 -3.46 50.29
CA ALA A 389 11.97 -4.37 49.16
C ALA A 389 11.86 -3.60 47.84
N LEU A 390 12.80 -3.86 46.93
CA LEU A 390 12.84 -3.30 45.59
C LEU A 390 12.60 -4.40 44.57
N GLN A 391 11.66 -4.18 43.66
CA GLN A 391 11.41 -5.03 42.50
C GLN A 391 11.43 -4.16 41.24
N GLU A 392 12.20 -4.56 40.24
CA GLU A 392 12.31 -3.89 38.95
C GLU A 392 12.08 -4.91 37.85
N LYS A 393 11.19 -4.60 36.91
CA LYS A 393 10.86 -5.43 35.76
C LYS A 393 10.98 -4.60 34.50
N LYS A 394 11.81 -5.04 33.56
CA LYS A 394 11.97 -4.44 32.23
C LYS A 394 11.53 -5.44 31.18
N SER A 395 10.76 -4.98 30.21
CA SER A 395 10.32 -5.77 29.07
C SER A 395 10.46 -4.93 27.81
N GLU A 396 11.09 -5.50 26.80
CA GLU A 396 11.28 -4.88 25.49
C GLU A 396 10.82 -5.84 24.40
N LEU A 397 9.92 -5.38 23.54
CA LEU A 397 9.45 -6.09 22.35
C LEU A 397 9.90 -5.32 21.12
N LEU A 398 10.56 -5.97 20.17
CA LEU A 398 10.95 -5.41 18.88
C LEU A 398 10.44 -6.30 17.75
N VAL A 399 9.92 -5.67 16.69
CA VAL A 399 9.43 -6.35 15.48
C VAL A 399 10.23 -5.91 14.27
N PHE A 400 10.90 -6.88 13.64
CA PHE A 400 11.68 -6.71 12.44
C PHE A 400 10.98 -7.39 11.25
N LEU A 401 11.07 -6.81 10.05
CA LEU A 401 10.70 -7.47 8.80
C LEU A 401 11.84 -7.44 7.80
N THR A 402 11.96 -8.53 7.05
CA THR A 402 12.89 -8.67 5.93
C THR A 402 12.15 -9.25 4.73
N PRO A 403 11.88 -8.47 3.67
CA PRO A 403 11.36 -9.01 2.42
C PRO A 403 12.50 -9.53 1.54
N ARG A 404 12.21 -10.56 0.75
CA ARG A 404 13.10 -11.08 -0.28
C ARG A 404 12.30 -11.41 -1.54
N ILE A 405 12.60 -10.73 -2.65
CA ILE A 405 12.01 -10.99 -3.96
C ILE A 405 12.60 -12.30 -4.48
N MET A 406 11.73 -13.26 -4.81
CA MET A 406 12.13 -14.53 -5.39
C MET A 406 12.19 -14.40 -6.91
N SER A 407 13.34 -14.72 -7.49
CA SER A 407 13.47 -14.95 -8.93
C SER A 407 13.22 -16.42 -9.24
N ASP A 408 12.63 -16.71 -10.41
CA ASP A 408 12.23 -18.05 -10.84
C ASP A 408 13.35 -19.11 -10.81
N GLN A 409 14.62 -18.70 -10.73
CA GLN A 409 15.76 -19.61 -10.66
C GLN A 409 15.99 -20.23 -9.27
N ALA A 410 15.39 -19.70 -8.21
CA ALA A 410 15.60 -20.20 -6.84
C ALA A 410 14.75 -21.43 -6.48
N ILE A 411 13.71 -21.74 -7.26
CA ILE A 411 12.75 -22.84 -6.97
C ILE A 411 13.37 -24.22 -7.28
N ALA A 412 14.43 -24.29 -8.08
CA ALA A 412 15.05 -25.55 -8.49
C ALA A 412 16.12 -26.12 -7.52
N VAL A 413 16.57 -25.35 -6.52
CA VAL A 413 17.74 -25.72 -5.69
C VAL A 413 17.37 -26.19 -4.28
N SER A 414 16.10 -26.13 -3.88
CA SER A 414 15.64 -26.52 -2.53
C SER A 414 14.86 -27.84 -2.47
N ARG A 415 15.03 -28.73 -3.45
CA ARG A 415 14.40 -30.06 -3.44
C ARG A 415 15.39 -31.17 -3.12
#